data_AF-A0A7S0I489-F1
#
_entry.id   AF-A0A7S0I489-F1
#
_cell.length_a   1.000
_cell.length_b   1.000
_cell.length_c   1.000
_cell.angle_alpha   90.00
_cell.angle_beta   90.00
_cell.angle_gamma   90.00
#
_symmetry.space_group_name_H-M   'P 1'
#
loop_
_entity.id
_entity.type
_entity.pdbx_description
1 polymer ?
#
loop_
_entity_poly.entity_id
_entity_poly.type
_entity_poly.pdbx_seq_one_letter_code
_entity_poly.pdbx_strand_id
1 'polypeptide(L)'
;TARQPGPPRRNGWLAKTASAGGPLRHVGSSQLGAGEIEAVIAPECRDRRYFTLSEGRLAWWRHEEERTLKMEPQTSLVVSHYAVLSVVDGQNEPAIALVPKSILLALQQRPPPKKLELPSGAPKSWYLQAKTPAETLAWRMDLALASEPPSQAAY
;
A
#
# COMPACT_ATOMS: atom_id res chain seq x y z
N THR A 1 -13.64 -15.86 -24.22
CA THR A 1 -13.81 -16.61 -22.95
C THR A 1 -13.19 -15.80 -21.83
N ALA A 2 -14.01 -15.16 -20.98
CA ALA A 2 -13.53 -14.40 -19.84
C ALA A 2 -12.91 -15.37 -18.83
N ARG A 3 -11.60 -15.25 -18.55
CA ARG A 3 -10.97 -16.00 -17.46
C ARG A 3 -11.69 -15.61 -16.17
N GLN A 4 -12.29 -16.58 -15.49
CA GLN A 4 -12.75 -16.36 -14.13
C GLN A 4 -11.53 -15.96 -13.29
N PRO A 5 -11.58 -14.85 -12.54
CA PRO A 5 -10.48 -14.49 -11.68
C PRO A 5 -10.25 -15.62 -10.68
N GLY A 6 -8.99 -16.00 -10.47
CA GLY A 6 -8.64 -17.02 -9.49
C GLY A 6 -9.11 -16.65 -8.08
N PRO A 7 -9.17 -17.61 -7.14
CA PRO A 7 -9.48 -17.30 -5.74
C PRO A 7 -8.50 -16.24 -5.22
N PRO A 8 -8.96 -15.28 -4.39
CA PRO A 8 -8.08 -14.24 -3.89
C PRO A 8 -6.94 -14.87 -3.09
N ARG A 9 -5.74 -14.33 -3.27
CA ARG A 9 -4.56 -14.72 -2.50
C ARG A 9 -4.76 -14.41 -1.01
N ARG A 10 -5.42 -13.28 -0.70
CA ARG A 10 -5.76 -12.89 0.67
C ARG A 10 -7.02 -12.03 0.71
N ASN A 11 -7.78 -12.17 1.78
CA ASN A 11 -8.88 -11.29 2.16
C ASN A 11 -8.84 -10.97 3.66
N GLY A 12 -9.43 -9.85 4.07
CA GLY A 12 -9.46 -9.46 5.48
C GLY A 12 -9.71 -7.98 5.71
N TRP A 13 -9.89 -7.62 6.98
CA TRP A 13 -10.19 -6.26 7.41
C TRP A 13 -8.90 -5.50 7.72
N LEU A 14 -8.68 -4.39 7.03
CA LEU A 14 -7.58 -3.47 7.33
C LEU A 14 -8.12 -2.08 7.68
N ALA A 15 -7.49 -1.44 8.65
CA ALA A 15 -7.56 0.01 8.80
C ALA A 15 -6.86 0.64 7.60
N LYS A 16 -7.52 1.61 6.97
CA LYS A 16 -7.06 2.30 5.77
C LYS A 16 -7.02 3.80 6.02
N THR A 17 -5.88 4.41 5.73
CA THR A 17 -5.72 5.87 5.73
C THR A 17 -5.15 6.30 4.39
N ALA A 18 -5.83 7.25 3.72
CA ALA A 18 -5.25 7.91 2.56
C ALA A 18 -4.31 9.00 3.05
N SER A 19 -3.06 9.04 2.57
CA SER A 19 -2.30 10.28 2.72
C SER A 19 -2.89 11.30 1.75
N ALA A 20 -3.59 12.31 2.26
CA ALA A 20 -3.99 13.48 1.48
C ALA A 20 -2.79 14.43 1.26
N GLY A 21 -1.65 13.89 0.82
CA GLY A 21 -0.42 14.68 0.66
C GLY A 21 0.25 15.10 1.98
N GLY A 22 -0.03 14.41 3.09
CA GLY A 22 0.73 14.59 4.33
C GLY A 22 2.19 14.17 4.12
N PRO A 23 3.17 14.89 4.69
CA PRO A 23 4.58 14.70 4.36
C PRO A 23 5.02 13.30 4.78
N LEU A 24 5.44 12.48 3.81
CA LEU A 24 6.38 11.39 4.07
C LEU A 24 7.63 12.06 4.65
N ARG A 25 7.79 12.00 5.97
CA ARG A 25 8.96 12.57 6.64
C ARG A 25 10.09 11.55 6.55
N HIS A 26 11.09 11.85 5.74
CA HIS A 26 12.35 11.12 5.77
C HIS A 26 13.05 11.43 7.10
N VAL A 27 12.93 10.54 8.08
CA VAL A 27 13.67 10.62 9.34
C VAL A 27 15.03 9.96 9.09
N GLY A 28 16.05 10.78 8.77
CA GLY A 28 17.41 10.28 8.51
C GLY A 28 18.04 9.63 9.75
N SER A 29 19.18 8.93 9.71
CA SER A 29 20.19 8.78 8.67
C SER A 29 20.96 7.49 8.96
N SER A 30 21.13 6.62 7.96
CA SER A 30 22.34 5.80 7.85
C SER A 30 22.56 5.46 6.38
N GLN A 31 23.83 5.35 6.04
CA GLN A 31 24.39 5.32 4.69
C GLN A 31 23.60 4.42 3.73
N LEU A 32 23.31 4.95 2.54
CA LEU A 32 23.15 4.22 1.27
C LEU A 32 22.96 2.70 1.40
N GLY A 33 21.72 2.27 1.68
CA GLY A 33 21.30 0.88 1.65
C GLY A 33 20.02 0.69 2.45
N ALA A 34 18.87 0.54 1.77
CA ALA A 34 17.58 0.22 2.38
C ALA A 34 17.12 1.19 3.50
N GLY A 35 16.81 2.45 3.16
CA GLY A 35 16.26 3.41 4.13
C GLY A 35 14.84 3.04 4.57
N GLU A 36 14.64 2.84 5.88
CA GLU A 36 13.33 2.78 6.52
C GLU A 36 12.63 4.14 6.35
N ILE A 37 11.45 4.14 5.71
CA ILE A 37 10.63 5.33 5.57
C ILE A 37 9.68 5.37 6.77
N GLU A 38 9.90 6.28 7.72
CA GLU A 38 8.97 6.47 8.83
C GLU A 38 7.76 7.30 8.35
N ALA A 39 6.58 6.68 8.34
CA ALA A 39 5.35 7.37 8.02
C ALA A 39 4.64 7.77 9.31
N VAL A 40 4.61 9.07 9.61
CA VAL A 40 3.80 9.59 10.73
C VAL A 40 2.33 9.54 10.31
N ILE A 41 1.66 8.43 10.65
CA ILE A 41 0.23 8.24 10.42
C ILE A 41 -0.52 8.80 11.62
N ALA A 42 -1.31 9.87 11.41
CA ALA A 42 -2.22 10.38 12.42
C ALA A 42 -3.24 9.29 12.81
N PRO A 43 -3.38 8.95 14.10
CA PRO A 43 -4.24 7.85 14.56
C PRO A 43 -5.73 8.09 14.27
N GLU A 44 -6.16 9.35 14.16
CA GLU A 44 -7.57 9.73 13.96
C GLU A 44 -8.19 9.42 12.58
N CYS A 45 -7.43 8.94 11.59
CA CYS A 45 -7.92 8.76 10.21
C CYS A 45 -8.00 7.30 9.74
N ARG A 46 -8.33 6.35 10.63
CA ARG A 46 -8.39 4.91 10.32
C ARG A 46 -9.81 4.43 10.01
N ASP A 47 -10.16 4.40 8.73
CA ASP A 47 -11.39 3.74 8.27
C ASP A 47 -11.14 2.24 8.11
N ARG A 48 -11.92 1.38 8.80
CA ARG A 48 -11.87 -0.07 8.51
C ARG A 48 -12.60 -0.38 7.21
N ARG A 49 -11.93 -1.13 6.34
CA ARG A 49 -12.45 -1.60 5.05
C ARG A 49 -12.10 -3.07 4.87
N TYR A 50 -12.91 -3.76 4.09
CA TYR A 50 -12.64 -5.14 3.71
C TYR A 50 -11.81 -5.17 2.44
N PHE A 51 -10.65 -5.81 2.47
CA PHE A 51 -9.71 -5.88 1.36
C PHE A 51 -9.65 -7.27 0.76
N THR A 52 -9.37 -7.31 -0.54
CA THR A 52 -8.97 -8.52 -1.24
C THR A 52 -7.76 -8.26 -2.12
N LEU A 53 -6.76 -9.14 -2.04
CA LEU A 53 -5.65 -9.21 -2.96
C LEU A 53 -5.87 -10.39 -3.91
N SER A 54 -6.01 -10.12 -5.21
CA SER A 54 -6.12 -11.15 -6.25
C SER A 54 -5.44 -10.69 -7.52
N GLU A 55 -4.69 -11.58 -8.18
CA GLU A 55 -4.06 -11.33 -9.48
C GLU A 55 -3.23 -10.03 -9.54
N GLY A 56 -2.48 -9.72 -8.48
CA GLY A 56 -1.67 -8.50 -8.41
C GLY A 56 -2.48 -7.20 -8.22
N ARG A 57 -3.79 -7.32 -7.94
CA ARG A 57 -4.70 -6.20 -7.67
C ARG A 57 -5.18 -6.23 -6.22
N LEU A 58 -5.14 -5.07 -5.58
CA LEU A 58 -5.71 -4.85 -4.27
C LEU A 58 -7.00 -4.04 -4.44
N ALA A 59 -8.12 -4.57 -3.95
CA ALA A 59 -9.42 -3.93 -3.99
C ALA A 59 -10.05 -3.89 -2.60
N TRP A 60 -10.93 -2.91 -2.34
CA TRP A 60 -11.62 -2.82 -1.05
C TRP A 60 -13.05 -2.31 -1.13
N TRP A 61 -13.82 -2.72 -0.13
CA TRP A 61 -15.23 -2.41 0.08
C TRP A 61 -15.45 -1.80 1.46
N ARG A 62 -16.61 -1.16 1.64
CA ARG A 62 -17.04 -0.65 2.95
C ARG A 62 -17.33 -1.81 3.89
N HIS A 63 -17.97 -2.84 3.35
CA HIS A 63 -18.42 -4.02 4.07
C HIS A 63 -18.07 -5.31 3.31
N GLU A 64 -17.98 -6.44 4.01
CA GLU A 64 -17.67 -7.74 3.38
C GLU A 64 -18.84 -8.23 2.51
N GLU A 65 -20.07 -7.91 2.90
CA GLU A 65 -21.31 -8.26 2.22
C GLU A 65 -21.37 -7.67 0.81
N GLU A 66 -20.83 -6.46 0.61
CA GLU A 66 -20.74 -5.82 -0.73
C GLU A 66 -19.97 -6.72 -1.70
N ARG A 67 -18.89 -7.36 -1.25
CA ARG A 67 -18.13 -8.32 -2.07
C ARG A 67 -18.93 -9.59 -2.32
N THR A 68 -19.56 -10.16 -1.29
CA THR A 68 -20.36 -11.40 -1.41
C THR A 68 -21.51 -11.22 -2.41
N LEU A 69 -22.09 -10.02 -2.44
CA LEU A 69 -23.11 -9.59 -3.39
C LEU A 69 -22.56 -9.19 -4.77
N LYS A 70 -21.25 -9.36 -5.02
CA LYS A 70 -20.55 -9.02 -6.26
C LYS A 70 -20.67 -7.54 -6.67
N MET A 71 -20.80 -6.65 -5.69
CA MET A 71 -20.79 -5.21 -5.94
C MET A 71 -19.39 -4.73 -6.32
N GLU A 72 -19.33 -3.65 -7.10
CA GLU A 72 -18.05 -3.04 -7.47
C GLU A 72 -17.30 -2.55 -6.22
N PRO A 73 -15.97 -2.75 -6.14
CA PRO A 73 -15.17 -2.20 -5.06
C PRO A 73 -15.16 -0.67 -5.13
N GLN A 74 -14.98 -0.03 -3.98
CA GLN A 74 -14.82 1.42 -3.93
C GLN A 74 -13.60 1.89 -4.72
N THR A 75 -12.56 1.05 -4.74
CA THR A 75 -11.34 1.28 -5.51
C THR A 75 -10.64 -0.05 -5.74
N SER A 76 -9.95 -0.16 -6.88
CA SER A 76 -9.01 -1.22 -7.19
C SER A 76 -7.70 -0.59 -7.64
N LEU A 77 -6.57 -1.07 -7.10
CA LEU A 77 -5.23 -0.65 -7.51
C LEU A 77 -4.41 -1.84 -8.01
N VAL A 78 -3.52 -1.58 -8.97
CA VAL A 78 -2.53 -2.53 -9.46
C VAL A 78 -1.29 -2.43 -8.58
N VAL A 79 -1.01 -3.47 -7.79
CA VAL A 79 0.00 -3.45 -6.73
C VAL A 79 1.42 -3.27 -7.30
N SER A 80 1.70 -3.76 -8.51
CA SER A 80 3.00 -3.60 -9.16
C SER A 80 3.41 -2.15 -9.44
N HIS A 81 2.46 -1.20 -9.41
CA HIS A 81 2.74 0.24 -9.54
C HIS A 81 3.17 0.90 -8.22
N TYR A 82 3.11 0.15 -7.13
CA TYR A 82 3.41 0.61 -5.77
C TYR A 82 4.63 -0.11 -5.21
N ALA A 83 5.43 0.63 -4.44
CA ALA A 83 6.38 0.07 -3.51
C ALA A 83 5.65 -0.25 -2.20
N VAL A 84 5.96 -1.42 -1.63
CA VAL A 84 5.42 -1.89 -0.34
C VAL A 84 6.49 -1.67 0.71
N LEU A 85 6.24 -0.77 1.65
CA LEU A 85 7.19 -0.40 2.68
C LEU A 85 6.67 -0.81 4.06
N SER A 86 7.58 -1.29 4.91
CA SER A 86 7.31 -1.41 6.34
C SER A 86 7.42 -0.04 6.97
N VAL A 87 6.40 0.34 7.74
CA VAL A 87 6.40 1.59 8.52
C VAL A 87 5.86 1.28 9.92
N VAL A 88 6.15 2.15 10.88
CA VAL A 88 5.48 2.15 12.19
C VAL A 88 4.46 3.28 12.23
N ASP A 89 3.36 3.11 12.95
CA ASP A 89 2.40 4.17 13.18
C ASP A 89 2.81 5.09 14.36
N GLY A 90 2.01 6.11 14.66
CA GLY A 90 2.28 7.02 15.78
C GLY A 90 2.23 6.38 17.18
N GLN A 91 1.85 5.10 17.30
CA GLN A 91 1.88 4.28 18.51
C GLN A 91 3.00 3.25 18.48
N ASN A 92 3.91 3.32 17.49
CA ASN A 92 4.99 2.37 17.25
C ASN A 92 4.52 0.95 16.88
N GLU A 93 3.29 0.81 16.38
CA GLU A 93 2.76 -0.46 15.88
C GLU A 93 3.07 -0.62 14.39
N PRO A 94 3.37 -1.85 13.91
CA PRO A 94 3.71 -2.07 12.52
C PRO A 94 2.52 -1.78 11.61
N ALA A 95 2.80 -1.15 10.48
CA ALA A 95 1.89 -0.81 9.41
C ALA A 95 2.57 -0.98 8.04
N ILE A 96 1.77 -0.87 6.98
CA ILE A 96 2.20 -1.00 5.59
C ILE A 96 1.95 0.33 4.89
N ALA A 97 2.98 0.85 4.21
CA ALA A 97 2.79 1.96 3.27
C ALA A 97 2.86 1.44 1.82
N LEU A 98 1.81 1.69 1.07
CA LEU A 98 1.79 1.55 -0.38
C LEU A 98 2.09 2.92 -0.99
N VAL A 99 3.29 3.09 -1.52
CA VAL A 99 3.74 4.35 -2.12
C VAL A 99 3.91 4.15 -3.63
N PRO A 100 3.29 4.97 -4.49
CA PRO A 100 3.50 4.84 -5.94
C PRO A 100 4.98 4.91 -6.29
N LYS A 101 5.46 4.00 -7.13
CA LYS A 101 6.88 3.95 -7.53
C LYS A 101 7.32 5.26 -8.20
N SER A 102 6.42 5.92 -8.94
CA SER A 102 6.67 7.25 -9.54
C SER A 102 6.97 8.33 -8.50
N ILE A 103 6.26 8.32 -7.35
CA ILE A 103 6.49 9.24 -6.24
C ILE A 103 7.82 8.91 -5.56
N LEU A 104 8.08 7.62 -5.33
CA LEU A 104 9.33 7.18 -4.70
C LEU A 104 10.55 7.58 -5.53
N LEU A 105 10.49 7.43 -6.85
CA LEU A 105 11.56 7.87 -7.76
C LEU A 105 11.77 9.39 -7.73
N ALA A 106 10.69 10.17 -7.65
CA ALA A 106 10.79 11.63 -7.55
C ALA A 106 11.47 12.08 -6.24
N LEU A 107 11.22 11.37 -5.14
CA LEU A 107 11.89 11.63 -3.86
C LEU A 107 13.38 11.24 -3.85
N GLN A 108 13.79 10.32 -4.72
CA GLN A 108 15.18 9.86 -4.83
C GLN A 108 16.05 10.72 -5.77
N GLN A 109 15.46 11.72 -6.44
CA GLN A 109 16.22 12.65 -7.28
C GLN A 109 17.28 13.41 -6.46
N ARG A 110 18.42 13.73 -7.09
CA ARG A 110 19.48 14.53 -6.48
C ARG A 110 19.62 15.86 -7.23
N PRO A 111 19.46 17.02 -6.56
CA PRO A 111 19.10 17.17 -5.16
C PRO A 111 17.64 16.76 -4.88
N PRO A 112 17.32 16.24 -3.68
CA PRO A 112 15.95 15.90 -3.33
C PRO A 112 15.08 17.16 -3.34
N PRO A 113 13.84 17.09 -3.88
CA PRO A 113 12.97 18.25 -3.92
C PRO A 113 12.61 18.67 -2.49
N LYS A 114 12.79 19.97 -2.17
CA LYS A 114 12.41 20.54 -0.85
C LYS A 114 10.90 20.40 -0.58
N LYS A 115 10.10 20.34 -1.64
CA LYS A 115 8.65 20.11 -1.62
C LYS A 115 8.29 19.35 -2.88
N LEU A 116 7.63 18.20 -2.73
CA LEU A 116 7.09 17.45 -3.87
C LEU A 116 5.68 17.92 -4.15
N GLU A 117 5.52 18.78 -5.16
CA GLU A 117 4.19 19.17 -5.65
C GLU A 117 3.70 18.11 -6.62
N LEU A 118 2.74 17.31 -6.18
CA LEU A 118 2.14 16.28 -7.01
C LEU A 118 1.01 16.89 -7.85
N PRO A 119 0.96 16.60 -9.17
CA PRO A 119 -0.13 17.09 -10.01
C PRO A 119 -1.48 16.59 -9.50
N SER A 120 -2.53 17.37 -9.74
CA SER A 120 -3.91 16.93 -9.48
C SER A 120 -4.18 15.64 -10.26
N GLY A 121 -4.52 14.56 -9.54
CA GLY A 121 -4.67 13.22 -10.12
C GLY A 121 -3.46 12.30 -9.98
N ALA A 122 -2.38 12.73 -9.33
CA ALA A 122 -1.29 11.83 -8.96
C ALA A 122 -1.81 10.67 -8.10
N PRO A 123 -1.26 9.45 -8.31
CA PRO A 123 -1.67 8.29 -7.51
C PRO A 123 -1.39 8.56 -6.03
N LYS A 124 -2.36 8.23 -5.19
CA LYS A 124 -2.27 8.45 -3.73
C LYS A 124 -1.46 7.33 -3.09
N SER A 125 -0.72 7.67 -2.03
CA SER A 125 -0.15 6.69 -1.11
C SER A 125 -1.21 6.23 -0.11
N TRP A 126 -1.15 4.95 0.27
CA TRP A 126 -2.08 4.33 1.19
C TRP A 126 -1.35 3.73 2.38
N TYR A 127 -1.90 3.93 3.57
CA TYR A 127 -1.43 3.27 4.78
C TYR A 127 -2.45 2.23 5.22
N LEU A 128 -1.95 1.03 5.48
CA LEU A 128 -2.75 -0.14 5.84
C LEU A 128 -2.23 -0.75 7.14
N GLN A 129 -3.15 -1.11 8.02
CA GLN A 129 -2.81 -1.80 9.26
C GLN A 129 -3.89 -2.84 9.58
N ALA A 130 -3.47 -4.05 9.90
CA ALA A 130 -4.38 -5.11 10.32
C ALA A 130 -4.68 -5.00 11.82
N LYS A 131 -5.56 -5.87 12.33
CA LYS A 131 -5.89 -5.86 13.77
C LYS A 131 -4.70 -6.29 14.63
N THR A 132 -3.82 -7.13 14.09
CA THR A 132 -2.67 -7.67 14.81
C THR A 132 -1.37 -7.45 14.03
N PRO A 133 -0.22 -7.29 14.71
CA PRO A 133 1.08 -7.19 14.07
C PRO A 133 1.41 -8.34 13.12
N ALA A 134 1.09 -9.58 13.53
CA ALA A 134 1.32 -10.77 12.72
C ALA A 134 0.48 -10.76 11.42
N GLU A 135 -0.77 -10.33 11.50
CA GLU A 135 -1.63 -10.18 10.33
C GLU A 135 -1.12 -9.06 9.40
N THR A 136 -0.67 -7.93 9.96
CA THR A 136 -0.04 -6.85 9.17
C THR A 136 1.19 -7.35 8.43
N LEU A 137 2.07 -8.10 9.11
CA LEU A 137 3.26 -8.67 8.48
C LEU A 137 2.89 -9.64 7.34
N ALA A 138 1.89 -10.49 7.55
CA ALA A 138 1.44 -11.44 6.55
C ALA A 138 0.86 -10.73 5.31
N TRP A 139 0.05 -9.68 5.51
CA TRP A 139 -0.41 -8.81 4.42
C TRP A 139 0.75 -8.16 3.66
N ARG A 140 1.77 -7.66 4.37
CA ARG A 140 2.95 -7.05 3.77
C ARG A 140 3.68 -8.01 2.85
N MET A 141 3.91 -9.25 3.30
CA MET A 141 4.58 -10.27 2.50
C MET A 141 3.82 -10.58 1.21
N ASP A 142 2.50 -10.77 1.31
CA ASP A 142 1.66 -11.04 0.14
C ASP A 142 1.61 -9.86 -0.84
N LEU A 143 1.56 -8.63 -0.32
CA LEU A 143 1.61 -7.41 -1.13
C LEU A 143 2.99 -7.23 -1.79
N ALA A 144 4.08 -7.49 -1.08
CA ALA A 144 5.43 -7.39 -1.61
C ALA A 144 5.61 -8.35 -2.80
N LEU A 145 5.22 -9.62 -2.64
CA LEU A 145 5.22 -10.61 -3.72
C LEU A 145 4.34 -10.19 -4.90
N ALA A 146 3.20 -9.54 -4.65
CA ALA A 146 2.32 -9.02 -5.70
C ALA A 146 2.86 -7.73 -6.37
N SER A 147 3.81 -7.04 -5.75
CA SER A 147 4.42 -5.79 -6.25
C SER A 147 5.61 -6.03 -7.17
N GLU A 148 6.20 -7.22 -7.09
CA GLU A 148 7.23 -7.68 -8.00
C GLU A 148 6.62 -7.89 -9.39
N PRO A 149 7.33 -7.52 -10.47
CA PRO A 149 6.89 -7.92 -11.79
C PRO A 149 6.81 -9.46 -11.83
N PRO A 150 5.86 -10.05 -12.58
CA PRO A 150 5.90 -11.49 -12.81
C PRO A 150 7.27 -11.79 -13.39
N SER A 151 8.12 -12.50 -12.63
CA SER A 151 9.41 -12.98 -13.13
C SER A 151 9.12 -13.63 -14.47
N GLN A 152 9.68 -13.06 -15.53
CA GLN A 152 9.74 -13.75 -16.81
C GLN A 152 10.50 -15.03 -16.53
N ALA A 153 9.76 -16.13 -16.31
CA ALA A 153 10.33 -17.45 -16.33
C ALA A 153 11.05 -17.55 -17.68
N ALA A 154 12.35 -17.81 -17.59
CA ALA A 154 13.26 -17.92 -18.71
C ALA A 154 12.65 -18.81 -19.80
N TYR A 155 12.81 -18.34 -21.04
CA TYR A 155 12.57 -19.10 -22.27
C TYR A 155 13.31 -20.43 -22.28
#